data_AF-A0A094PJ84-F1
#
_entry.id   AF-A0A094PJ84-F1
#
_cell.length_a   1.000
_cell.length_b   1.000
_cell.length_c   1.000
_cell.angle_alpha   90.00
_cell.angle_beta   90.00
_cell.angle_gamma   90.00
#
_symmetry.space_group_name_H-M   'P 1'
#
loop_
_entity.id
_entity.type
_entity.pdbx_description
1 polymer ?
#
loop_
_entity_poly.entity_id
_entity_poly.type
_entity_poly.pdbx_seq_one_letter_code
_entity_poly.pdbx_strand_id
1 'polypeptide(L)' 'MLEAQQLWANSSFVKSVFGKEVQDHYTNMAQVELDAYGKAVTDWELFRNFERF' A
#
# COMPACT_ATOMS: atom_id res chain seq x y z
N MET A 1 -1.11 2.98 5.31
CA MET A 1 -0.71 2.70 3.91
C MET A 1 -1.91 2.65 2.97
N LEU A 2 -2.92 1.81 3.22
CA LEU A 2 -4.13 1.73 2.36
C LEU A 2 -4.81 3.09 2.13
N GLU A 3 -5.09 3.83 3.21
CA GLU A 3 -5.73 5.15 3.13
C GLU A 3 -4.90 6.14 2.30
N ALA A 4 -3.57 6.16 2.47
CA ALA A 4 -2.69 7.02 1.70
C ALA A 4 -2.69 6.66 0.20
N GLN A 5 -2.71 5.37 -0.13
CA GLN A 5 -2.81 4.90 -1.51
C GLN A 5 -4.14 5.36 -2.15
N GLN A 6 -5.25 5.27 -1.40
CA GLN A 6 -6.57 5.72 -1.87
C GLN A 6 -6.62 7.24 -2.07
N LEU A 7 -6.05 8.01 -1.13
CA LEU A 7 -5.96 9.47 -1.26
C LEU A 7 -5.12 9.88 -2.47
N TRP A 8 -4.01 9.19 -2.72
CA TRP A 8 -3.16 9.43 -3.89
C TRP A 8 -3.89 9.11 -5.21
N ALA A 9 -4.49 7.93 -5.30
CA ALA A 9 -5.19 7.45 -6.49
C ALA A 9 -6.35 8.36 -6.91
N ASN A 10 -7.04 8.97 -5.93
CA ASN A 10 -8.19 9.84 -6.17
C ASN A 10 -7.84 11.35 -6.19
N SER A 11 -6.57 11.72 -6.00
CA SER A 11 -6.19 13.13 -5.91
C SER A 11 -6.13 13.82 -7.27
N SER A 12 -7.01 14.78 -7.49
CA SER A 12 -6.97 15.67 -8.66
C SER A 12 -5.75 16.59 -8.65
N PHE A 13 -5.26 16.97 -7.46
CA PHE A 13 -4.04 17.76 -7.28
C PHE A 13 -2.79 16.98 -7.71
N VAL A 14 -2.68 15.71 -7.32
CA VAL A 14 -1.55 14.87 -7.76
C VAL A 14 -1.56 14.72 -9.27
N LYS A 15 -2.74 14.49 -9.87
CA LYS A 15 -2.89 14.40 -11.33
C LYS A 15 -2.43 15.68 -12.05
N SER A 16 -2.75 16.85 -11.51
CA SER A 16 -2.41 18.13 -12.16
C SER A 16 -0.94 18.50 -12.03
N VAL A 17 -0.30 18.15 -10.92
CA VAL A 17 1.10 18.49 -10.65
C VAL A 17 2.06 17.50 -11.33
N PHE A 18 1.76 16.20 -11.26
CA PHE A 18 2.67 15.13 -11.71
C PHE A 18 2.25 14.48 -13.03
N GLY A 19 1.00 14.69 -13.47
CA GLY A 19 0.45 14.02 -14.63
C GLY A 19 -0.13 12.63 -14.31
N LYS A 20 -0.93 12.13 -15.24
CA LYS A 20 -1.67 10.87 -15.07
C LYS A 20 -0.74 9.66 -14.96
N GLU A 21 0.30 9.59 -15.80
CA GLU A 21 1.20 8.43 -15.84
C GLU A 21 1.93 8.22 -14.50
N VAL A 22 2.40 9.30 -13.89
CA VAL A 22 3.07 9.25 -12.58
C VAL A 22 2.09 8.86 -11.48
N GLN A 23 0.88 9.44 -11.48
CA GLN A 23 -0.15 9.08 -10.53
C GLN A 23 -0.50 7.58 -10.62
N ASP A 24 -0.73 7.06 -11.82
CA ASP A 24 -1.06 5.66 -12.06
C ASP A 24 0.09 4.73 -11.65
N HIS A 25 1.33 5.08 -12.02
CA HIS A 25 2.51 4.27 -11.72
C HIS A 25 2.69 4.06 -10.22
N TYR A 26 2.63 5.14 -9.44
CA TYR A 26 2.77 5.04 -7.98
C TYR A 26 1.54 4.45 -7.30
N THR A 27 0.34 4.64 -7.85
CA THR A 27 -0.88 3.93 -7.41
C THR A 27 -0.69 2.41 -7.51
N ASN A 28 -0.19 1.94 -8.65
CA ASN A 28 0.06 0.52 -8.89
C ASN A 28 1.20 -0.01 -8.01
N MET A 29 2.30 0.74 -7.88
CA MET A 29 3.41 0.37 -7.01
C MET A 29 2.95 0.17 -5.55
N ALA A 30 2.16 1.11 -5.01
CA ALA A 30 1.60 0.98 -3.66
C ALA A 30 0.63 -0.21 -3.53
N GLN A 31 -0.15 -0.52 -4.57
CA GLN A 31 -1.03 -1.69 -4.57
C GLN A 31 -0.25 -3.00 -4.50
N VAL A 32 0.83 -3.14 -5.29
CA VAL A 32 1.70 -4.33 -5.29
C VAL A 32 2.31 -4.57 -3.91
N GLU A 33 2.79 -3.51 -3.25
CA GLU A 33 3.34 -3.59 -1.90
C GLU A 33 2.30 -4.03 -0.87
N LEU A 34 1.08 -3.48 -0.93
CA LEU A 34 -0.02 -3.87 -0.04
C LEU A 34 -0.42 -5.33 -0.25
N ASP A 35 -0.50 -5.79 -1.49
CA ASP A 35 -0.83 -7.16 -1.83
C ASP A 35 0.25 -8.14 -1.36
N ALA A 36 1.53 -7.75 -1.46
CA ALA A 36 2.64 -8.55 -0.96
C ALA A 36 2.60 -8.66 0.57
N TYR A 37 2.38 -7.53 1.26
CA TYR A 37 2.24 -7.50 2.71
C TYR A 37 1.08 -8.38 3.19
N GLY A 38 -0.10 -8.27 2.56
CA GLY A 38 -1.28 -9.06 2.94
C GLY A 38 -1.14 -10.57 2.71
N LYS A 39 -0.13 -11.02 1.95
CA LYS A 39 0.17 -12.44 1.71
C LYS A 39 1.27 -12.99 2.63
N ALA A 40 1.96 -12.11 3.35
CA ALA A 40 3.00 -12.51 4.28
C ALA A 40 2.44 -12.65 5.70
N VAL A 41 2.95 -13.62 6.45
CA VAL A 41 2.81 -13.65 7.91
C VAL A 41 4.16 -13.24 8.48
N THR A 42 4.17 -12.17 9.26
CA THR A 42 5.39 -11.63 9.86
C THR A 42 5.75 -12.38 11.14
N ASP A 43 7.04 -12.35 11.51
CA ASP A 43 7.53 -12.93 12.77
C ASP A 43 6.78 -12.37 13.98
N TRP A 44 6.41 -11.08 13.95
CA TRP A 44 5.61 -10.47 15.00
C TRP A 44 4.20 -11.07 15.09
N GLU A 45 3.57 -11.36 13.95
CA GLU A 45 2.25 -12.01 13.91
C GLU A 45 2.31 -13.46 14.36
N LEU A 46 3.37 -14.21 14.02
CA LEU A 46 3.62 -15.55 14.55
C LEU A 46 3.77 -15.52 16.07
N PHE A 47 4.64 -14.66 16.58
CA PHE A 47 4.87 -14.52 18.01
C PHE A 47 3.59 -14.15 18.75
N ARG A 48 2.88 -13.11 18.30
CA ARG A 48 1.69 -12.58 18.97
C ARG A 48 0.57 -13.63 19.12
N ASN A 49 0.40 -14.49 18.13
CA ASN A 49 -0.76 -15.37 18.05
C ASN A 49 -0.45 -16.83 18.39
N PHE A 50 0.75 -17.33 18.10
CA PHE A 50 1.05 -18.77 18.15
C PHE A 50 2.22 -19.17 19.07
N GLU A 51 3.15 -18.26 19.39
CA GLU A 51 4.38 -18.62 20.15
C GLU A 51 4.44 -17.99 21.55
N ARG A 52 3.36 -17.31 22.00
CA ARG A 52 3.29 -16.67 23.32
C ARG A 52 2.98 -17.63 24.49
N PHE A 53 2.78 -18.93 24.23
CA PHE A 53 2.40 -19.94 25.22
C PHE A 53 3.37 -21.12 25.25
#